data_AF-A0A1N6PV02-F1
#
_entry.id   AF-A0A1N6PV02-F1
#
_cell.length_a   1.000
_cell.length_b   1.000
_cell.length_c   1.000
_cell.angle_alpha   90.00
_cell.angle_beta   90.00
_cell.angle_gamma   90.00
#
_symmetry.space_group_name_H-M   'P 1'
#
loop_
_entity.id
_entity.type
_entity.pdbx_description
1 polymer ?
#
loop_
_entity_poly.entity_id
_entity_poly.type
_entity_poly.pdbx_seq_one_letter_code
_entity_poly.pdbx_strand_id
1 'polypeptide(L)' 'MNNNMEKLIRRARPGYKPLDAGDLVAREYERHGALMEALRQSEADEKAVQDPVNNTDVEQ' A
#
# COMPACT_ATOMS: atom_id res chain seq x y z
N MET A 1 -0.38 -9.70 30.88
CA MET A 1 0.63 -9.32 29.87
C MET A 1 2.02 -9.61 30.43
N ASN A 2 2.93 -10.16 29.63
CA ASN A 2 4.26 -10.61 30.11
C ASN A 2 5.22 -9.41 30.21
N ASN A 3 5.45 -8.92 31.42
CA ASN A 3 6.22 -7.69 31.71
C ASN A 3 7.67 -7.68 31.16
N ASN A 4 8.23 -8.83 30.81
CA ASN A 4 9.59 -8.93 30.28
C ASN A 4 9.72 -8.40 28.85
N MET A 5 8.70 -8.60 28.00
CA MET A 5 8.73 -8.13 26.61
C MET A 5 8.70 -6.60 26.55
N GLU A 6 7.85 -5.97 27.35
CA GLU A 6 7.76 -4.52 27.43
C GLU A 6 9.08 -3.88 27.92
N LYS A 7 9.73 -4.50 28.92
CA LYS A 7 11.06 -4.08 29.39
C LYS A 7 12.13 -4.20 28.30
N LEU A 8 12.12 -5.29 27.54
CA LEU A 8 13.06 -5.49 26.44
C LEU A 8 12.87 -4.42 25.35
N ILE A 9 11.62 -4.16 24.96
CA ILE A 9 11.29 -3.16 23.95
C ILE A 9 11.71 -1.76 24.41
N ARG A 10 11.42 -1.37 25.66
CA ARG A 10 11.85 -0.06 26.18
C ARG A 10 13.36 0.09 26.27
N ARG A 11 14.09 -0.99 26.59
CA ARG A 11 15.56 -0.99 26.60
C ARG A 11 16.13 -0.85 25.18
N ALA A 12 15.56 -1.55 24.21
CA ALA A 12 16.00 -1.51 22.81
C ALA A 12 15.63 -0.19 22.12
N ARG A 13 14.49 0.39 22.48
CA ARG A 13 13.99 1.64 21.90
C ARG A 13 13.48 2.58 23.00
N PRO A 14 14.38 3.35 23.65
CA PRO A 14 14.01 4.35 24.63
C PRO A 14 12.99 5.33 24.04
N GLY A 15 11.91 5.59 24.78
CA GLY A 15 10.82 6.46 24.32
C GLY A 15 9.79 5.81 23.39
N TYR A 16 9.93 4.51 23.07
CA TYR A 16 8.90 3.80 22.31
C TYR A 16 7.58 3.76 23.07
N LYS A 17 6.54 4.30 22.43
CA LYS A 17 5.15 4.16 22.84
C LYS A 17 4.49 3.17 21.86
N PRO A 18 3.95 2.03 22.34
CA PRO A 18 3.14 1.16 21.50
C PRO A 18 1.99 1.96 20.91
N LEU A 19 1.72 1.77 19.62
CA LEU A 19 0.50 2.28 19.01
C LEU A 19 -0.70 1.52 19.54
N ASP A 20 -1.84 2.19 19.64
CA ASP A 20 -3.08 1.51 19.96
C ASP A 20 -3.45 0.53 18.84
N ALA A 21 -4.18 -0.53 19.20
CA ALA A 21 -4.64 -1.52 18.23
C ALA A 21 -5.52 -0.87 17.14
N GLY A 22 -6.34 0.13 17.50
CA GLY A 22 -7.15 0.90 16.55
C GLY A 22 -6.30 1.66 15.53
N ASP A 23 -5.24 2.34 16.00
CA ASP A 23 -4.32 3.10 15.14
C ASP A 23 -3.60 2.18 14.14
N LEU A 24 -3.21 0.98 14.59
CA LEU A 24 -2.56 -0.01 13.72
C LEU A 24 -3.50 -0.49 12.61
N VAL A 25 -4.77 -0.76 12.95
CA VAL A 25 -5.77 -1.22 11.99
C VAL A 25 -6.10 -0.12 10.98
N ALA A 26 -6.33 1.11 11.44
CA ALA A 26 -6.61 2.24 10.56
C ALA A 26 -5.48 2.49 9.56
N ARG A 27 -4.23 2.50 10.04
CA ARG A 27 -3.05 2.66 9.18
C ARG A 27 -2.92 1.56 8.14
N GLU A 28 -3.19 0.31 8.51
CA GLU A 28 -3.11 -0.81 7.56
C GLU A 28 -4.21 -0.73 6.50
N TYR A 29 -5.42 -0.32 6.90
CA TYR A 29 -6.52 -0.10 5.97
C TYR A 29 -6.21 0.99 4.94
N GLU A 30 -5.70 2.14 5.39
CA GLU A 30 -5.26 3.23 4.51
C GLU A 30 -4.17 2.77 3.53
N ARG A 31 -3.16 2.05 4.04
CA ARG A 31 -2.07 1.50 3.22
C ARG A 31 -2.60 0.53 2.16
N HIS A 32 -3.54 -0.35 2.52
CA HIS A 32 -4.17 -1.26 1.57
C HIS A 32 -4.97 -0.52 0.50
N GLY A 33 -5.75 0.50 0.88
CA GLY A 33 -6.48 1.34 -0.06
C GLY A 33 -5.56 2.03 -1.07
N ALA A 34 -4.48 2.64 -0.60
CA ALA A 34 -3.48 3.28 -1.44
C ALA A 34 -2.83 2.29 -2.43
N LEU A 35 -2.52 1.07 -1.97
CA LEU A 35 -1.98 0.03 -2.84
C LEU A 35 -2.97 -0.36 -3.94
N MET A 36 -4.24 -0.57 -3.61
CA MET A 36 -5.26 -0.94 -4.60
C MET A 36 -5.49 0.16 -5.63
N GLU A 37 -5.44 1.43 -5.21
CA GLU A 37 -5.54 2.55 -6.15
C GLU A 37 -4.33 2.63 -7.08
N ALA A 38 -3.12 2.44 -6.54
CA ALA A 38 -1.90 2.41 -7.34
C ALA A 38 -1.92 1.26 -8.37
N LEU A 39 -2.41 0.08 -7.97
CA LEU A 39 -2.58 -1.05 -8.90
C LEU A 39 -3.58 -0.73 -10.00
N ARG A 40 -4.72 -0.12 -9.68
CA ARG A 40 -5.72 0.29 -10.69
C ARG A 40 -5.14 1.30 -11.68
N GLN A 41 -4.37 2.27 -11.20
CA GLN A 41 -3.72 3.25 -12.07
C GLN A 41 -2.68 2.58 -12.98
N SER A 42 -1.89 1.64 -12.44
CA SER A 42 -0.92 0.87 -13.22
C SER A 42 -1.60 0.07 -14.34
N GLU A 43 -2.74 -0.58 -14.06
CA GLU A 43 -3.51 -1.31 -15.07
C GLU A 43 -4.08 -0.38 -16.16
N ALA A 44 -4.51 0.82 -15.78
CA ALA A 44 -5.01 1.82 -16.73
C ALA A 44 -3.88 2.33 -17.66
N ASP A 45 -2.70 2.59 -17.08
CA ASP A 45 -1.53 3.03 -17.84
C ASP A 45 -1.04 1.92 -18.79
N GLU A 46 -1.04 0.65 -18.37
CA GLU A 46 -0.72 -0.49 -19.24
C GLU A 46 -1.72 -0.66 -20.39
N LYS A 47 -3.02 -0.46 -20.14
CA LYS A 47 -4.04 -0.48 -21.21
C LYS A 47 -3.86 0.66 -22.20
N ALA A 48 -3.49 1.86 -21.74
CA ALA A 48 -3.22 3.00 -22.62
C ALA A 48 -1.96 2.79 -23.49
N VAL A 49 -0.98 2.01 -23.01
CA VAL A 49 0.25 1.67 -23.75
C VAL A 49 0.04 0.55 -24.78
N GLN A 50 -0.98 -0.31 -24.60
CA GLN A 50 -1.34 -1.39 -25.54
C GLN A 50 -2.23 -0.92 -26.70
N ASP A 51 -2.69 0.34 -26.69
CA ASP A 51 -3.53 0.93 -27.75
C ASP A 51 -2.75 1.81 -28.77
N PRO A 52 -1.62 1.38 -29.38
CA PRO A 52 -1.21 1.94 -30.64
C PRO A 52 -1.57 0.98 -31.78
N VAL A 53 -2.24 1.55 -32.79
CA VAL A 53 -2.44 1.00 -34.14
C VAL A 53 -3.75 0.22 -34.34
N ASN A 54 -4.89 0.89 -34.16
CA ASN A 54 -6.02 0.65 -35.04
C ASN A 54 -5.66 1.28 -36.41
N ASN A 55 -4.95 0.52 -37.26
CA ASN A 55 -4.72 0.87 -38.67
C ASN A 55 -6.07 0.92 -39.38
N THR A 56 -6.75 2.04 -39.25
CA THR A 56 -7.83 2.43 -40.13
C THR A 56 -7.17 2.97 -41.38
N ASP A 57 -6.82 2.09 -42.30
CA ASP A 57 -6.55 2.39 -43.70
C ASP A 57 -6.51 1.06 -44.47
N VAL A 58 -7.68 0.49 -44.69
CA VAL A 58 -7.93 -0.32 -45.90
C VAL A 58 -8.69 0.60 -46.84
N GLU A 59 -7.97 1.57 -47.41
CA GLU A 59 -8.41 2.16 -48.67
C GLU A 59 -7.98 1.24 -49.82
N GLN A 60 -8.92 1.09 -50.76
CA GLN A 60 -8.86 0.48 -52.11
C GLN A 60 -9.30 -0.99 -52.19
#